data_AF-A0A1T4V9M1-F1
#
_entry.id   AF-A0A1T4V9M1-F1
#
_cell.length_a   1.000
_cell.length_b   1.000
_cell.length_c   1.000
_cell.angle_alpha   90.00
_cell.angle_beta   90.00
_cell.angle_gamma   90.00
#
_symmetry.space_group_name_H-M   'P 1'
#
loop_
_entity.id
_entity.type
_entity.pdbx_description
1 polymer ?
#
loop_
_entity_poly.entity_id
_entity_poly.type
_entity_poly.pdbx_seq_one_letter_code
_entity_poly.pdbx_strand_id
1 'polypeptide(L)'
;MNNLKRKISKLMVAIMVVLSLDVSGYSGFAINGNEKVYAAAAKTKKGIYEGFVDRLNFPNYALELYDSLYDNSLDAGGYLIDEKNVDRVEEGCYVHDVTTETGVVPASSNYAIESFIQNQVGKSDVPSNIYQVYFAFYFDHPEVFWIKQSPKLRYSYSVKLNKTTGNLEYTIIYSIVIKDTYANFDLRDTQKYKTPADIIKAMAKRDSLVKKISKKVARKDSYSTVCALNKYLVKINNYNSLVLANVPGESLYTHQAMCALEGNKGKNGPICMAYASAFKLICDNLGIPCINVCGDATTANGTTGGHQWNNVKLDDGKWYAIDVTWNDTGHKVDAYLCVGSETKTAEVAFRKSHKMTNKGYTIYTGFTNQPELSKGKYSQNACKIVLAKKVYKYTGKKIKAAFKVYDKKKKLIKRKFYKVKYKNNKKCGRGEITIKFKGKYKNLKTKKVYFDIVPRTGSIDSIMPFKNSAYVKLKSVKGVSGYEIKCSSDLSFKRASSKTVTVKKNATDTLVEGLESGKTYHFRVRTYVKKNGKRYYSDYSNVSGVVIN
;
A
#
# COMPACT_ATOMS: atom_id res chain seq x y z
N MET A 1 42.10 -41.75 0.61
CA MET A 1 40.79 -41.89 1.31
C MET A 1 39.65 -41.06 0.73
N ASN A 2 39.86 -39.78 0.35
CA ASN A 2 38.76 -38.91 -0.13
C ASN A 2 38.21 -39.25 -1.53
N ASN A 3 39.02 -39.86 -2.41
CA ASN A 3 38.57 -40.25 -3.76
C ASN A 3 37.72 -41.53 -3.77
N LEU A 4 37.88 -42.40 -2.75
CA LEU A 4 37.10 -43.63 -2.59
C LEU A 4 35.74 -43.34 -1.93
N LYS A 5 35.69 -42.43 -0.95
CA LYS A 5 34.42 -41.87 -0.44
C LYS A 5 33.61 -41.20 -1.57
N ARG A 6 34.27 -40.47 -2.47
CA ARG A 6 33.61 -39.82 -3.63
C ARG A 6 33.09 -40.81 -4.69
N LYS A 7 33.69 -41.99 -4.82
CA LYS A 7 33.21 -43.07 -5.71
C LYS A 7 32.13 -43.94 -5.07
N ILE A 8 32.20 -44.18 -3.76
CA ILE A 8 31.17 -44.91 -3.00
C ILE A 8 29.88 -44.08 -2.87
N SER A 9 29.98 -42.76 -2.69
CA SER A 9 28.80 -41.87 -2.75
C SER A 9 28.16 -41.81 -4.14
N LYS A 10 28.95 -41.90 -5.23
CA LYS A 10 28.39 -42.01 -6.59
C LYS A 10 27.72 -43.36 -6.87
N LEU A 11 28.13 -44.42 -6.16
CA LEU A 11 27.52 -45.75 -6.28
C LEU A 11 26.28 -45.91 -5.39
N MET A 12 26.20 -45.19 -4.26
CA MET A 12 24.98 -45.15 -3.43
C MET A 12 23.86 -44.28 -4.00
N VAL A 13 24.15 -43.38 -4.95
CA VAL A 13 23.12 -42.66 -5.73
C VAL A 13 22.46 -43.57 -6.79
N ALA A 14 23.05 -44.72 -7.11
CA ALA A 14 22.45 -45.70 -8.04
C ALA A 14 21.66 -46.82 -7.33
N ILE A 15 21.67 -46.88 -5.99
CA ILE A 15 20.96 -47.90 -5.22
C ILE A 15 20.36 -47.25 -3.96
N MET A 16 19.25 -46.53 -4.15
CA MET A 16 18.25 -46.29 -3.09
C MET A 16 16.91 -46.89 -3.56
N VAL A 17 16.93 -48.19 -3.75
CA VAL A 17 15.81 -49.08 -3.47
C VAL A 17 16.22 -49.82 -2.19
N VAL A 18 15.34 -49.89 -1.18
CA VAL A 18 15.06 -51.12 -0.40
C VAL A 18 14.14 -50.83 0.82
N LEU A 19 12.92 -51.39 0.67
CA LEU A 19 12.08 -52.12 1.64
C LEU A 19 11.41 -51.41 2.83
N SER A 20 10.20 -50.91 2.57
CA SER A 20 9.02 -51.31 3.34
C SER A 20 7.82 -51.39 2.40
N LEU A 21 7.40 -52.62 2.06
CA LEU A 21 6.18 -52.98 1.31
C LEU A 21 5.87 -52.12 0.07
N ASP A 22 6.57 -52.46 -1.01
CA ASP A 22 6.24 -52.33 -2.43
C ASP A 22 4.90 -51.63 -2.79
N VAL A 23 4.98 -50.35 -3.19
CA VAL A 23 4.60 -49.90 -4.56
C VAL A 23 5.55 -48.76 -4.94
N SER A 24 6.61 -49.10 -5.66
CA SER A 24 7.60 -48.16 -6.20
C SER A 24 7.00 -47.13 -7.16
N GLY A 25 7.20 -45.85 -6.85
CA GLY A 25 7.73 -44.86 -7.79
C GLY A 25 6.88 -44.48 -9.01
N TYR A 26 6.06 -43.44 -8.85
CA TYR A 26 5.81 -42.52 -9.96
C TYR A 26 6.70 -41.29 -9.81
N SER A 27 7.82 -41.29 -10.54
CA SER A 27 8.54 -40.06 -10.86
C SER A 27 7.89 -39.46 -12.11
N GLY A 28 7.00 -38.48 -11.92
CA GLY A 28 6.47 -37.70 -13.03
C GLY A 28 7.61 -37.01 -13.79
N PHE A 29 7.59 -37.12 -15.12
CA PHE A 29 8.55 -36.52 -16.04
C PHE A 29 8.89 -35.08 -15.65
N ALA A 30 10.16 -34.70 -15.81
CA ALA A 30 10.55 -33.31 -15.88
C ALA A 30 9.68 -32.64 -16.94
N ILE A 31 8.76 -31.77 -16.52
CA ILE A 31 8.08 -30.87 -17.46
C ILE A 31 9.20 -29.96 -17.97
N ASN A 32 9.72 -30.28 -19.15
CA ASN A 32 10.57 -29.37 -19.94
C ASN A 32 9.66 -28.29 -20.51
N GLY A 33 9.12 -27.48 -19.61
CA GLY A 33 8.19 -26.41 -19.93
C GLY A 33 8.96 -25.15 -20.31
N ASN A 34 9.21 -24.99 -21.62
CA ASN A 34 8.95 -23.68 -22.23
C ASN A 34 7.44 -23.41 -22.33
N GLU A 35 6.61 -24.31 -21.83
CA GLU A 35 5.16 -24.15 -21.73
C GLU A 35 4.83 -23.14 -20.64
N LYS A 36 4.15 -22.09 -21.07
CA LYS A 36 3.49 -21.08 -20.25
C LYS A 36 2.92 -21.75 -19.00
N VAL A 37 3.55 -21.52 -17.84
CA VAL A 37 2.88 -21.72 -16.55
C VAL A 37 1.61 -20.90 -16.63
N TYR A 38 0.44 -21.54 -16.78
CA TYR A 38 -0.86 -20.88 -16.77
C TYR A 38 -1.09 -20.35 -15.36
N ALA A 39 -0.39 -19.30 -14.96
CA ALA A 39 -0.41 -18.94 -13.56
C ALA A 39 -1.67 -18.15 -13.22
N ALA A 40 -2.27 -18.59 -12.13
CA ALA A 40 -3.39 -17.91 -11.52
C ALA A 40 -2.96 -16.51 -11.08
N ALA A 41 -3.89 -15.56 -11.23
CA ALA A 41 -3.76 -14.23 -10.68
C ALA A 41 -3.39 -14.28 -9.19
N ALA A 42 -2.45 -13.44 -8.75
CA ALA A 42 -2.07 -13.35 -7.34
C ALA A 42 -3.31 -13.06 -6.48
N LYS A 43 -3.55 -13.92 -5.49
CA LYS A 43 -4.59 -13.69 -4.48
C LYS A 43 -4.06 -12.63 -3.53
N THR A 44 -4.73 -11.48 -3.45
CA THR A 44 -4.27 -10.35 -2.62
C THR A 44 -5.01 -10.29 -1.29
N LYS A 45 -4.30 -9.88 -0.23
CA LYS A 45 -4.95 -9.56 1.04
C LYS A 45 -5.58 -8.16 0.96
N LYS A 46 -6.81 -8.01 1.45
CA LYS A 46 -7.41 -6.67 1.67
C LYS A 46 -6.65 -5.97 2.79
N GLY A 47 -6.31 -4.70 2.62
CA GLY A 47 -5.64 -3.92 3.67
C GLY A 47 -4.54 -3.01 3.13
N ILE A 48 -3.77 -2.47 4.06
CA ILE A 48 -2.62 -1.60 3.83
C ILE A 48 -1.42 -2.28 4.49
N TYR A 49 -0.43 -2.67 3.70
CA TYR A 49 0.72 -3.45 4.18
C TYR A 49 2.04 -2.77 3.84
N GLU A 50 3.06 -2.96 4.69
CA GLU A 50 4.39 -2.39 4.50
C GLU A 50 5.27 -3.36 3.69
N GLY A 51 5.40 -4.63 4.09
CA GLY A 51 6.10 -5.67 3.30
C GLY A 51 5.36 -6.03 2.01
N PHE A 52 6.09 -6.53 1.00
CA PHE A 52 5.53 -7.12 -0.21
C PHE A 52 4.93 -8.50 0.08
N VAL A 53 5.58 -9.31 0.92
CA VAL A 53 5.07 -10.62 1.35
C VAL A 53 3.70 -10.53 2.02
N ASP A 54 3.49 -9.48 2.80
CA ASP A 54 2.22 -9.22 3.51
C ASP A 54 1.06 -8.86 2.58
N ARG A 55 1.34 -8.46 1.34
CA ARG A 55 0.32 -8.03 0.38
C ARG A 55 -0.37 -9.21 -0.30
N LEU A 56 0.30 -10.36 -0.33
CA LEU A 56 -0.15 -11.53 -1.05
C LEU A 56 -0.70 -12.58 -0.07
N ASN A 57 -1.71 -13.32 -0.52
CA ASN A 57 -2.30 -14.41 0.23
C ASN A 57 -1.56 -15.71 -0.11
N PHE A 58 -0.42 -15.90 0.56
CA PHE A 58 0.39 -17.09 0.40
C PHE A 58 -0.08 -18.23 1.31
N PRO A 59 -0.08 -19.48 0.82
CA PRO A 59 -0.16 -20.65 1.69
C PRO A 59 1.11 -20.77 2.55
N ASN A 60 1.00 -21.46 3.69
CA ASN A 60 2.11 -21.58 4.67
C ASN A 60 3.42 -22.02 4.04
N TYR A 61 3.36 -23.01 3.15
CA TYR A 61 4.54 -23.56 2.49
C TYR A 61 5.31 -22.52 1.65
N ALA A 62 4.62 -21.49 1.11
CA ALA A 62 5.27 -20.43 0.35
C ALA A 62 5.92 -19.41 1.30
N LEU A 63 5.33 -19.19 2.49
CA LEU A 63 5.95 -18.38 3.55
C LEU A 63 7.18 -19.09 4.14
N GLU A 64 7.14 -20.41 4.30
CA GLU A 64 8.31 -21.20 4.71
C GLU A 64 9.48 -21.06 3.71
N LEU A 65 9.17 -21.04 2.41
CA LEU A 65 10.15 -20.73 1.36
C LEU A 65 10.71 -19.30 1.50
N TYR A 66 9.86 -18.30 1.78
CA TYR A 66 10.30 -16.92 2.01
C TYR A 66 11.31 -16.83 3.16
N ASP A 67 10.97 -17.43 4.30
CA ASP A 67 11.80 -17.41 5.50
C ASP A 67 13.10 -18.18 5.25
N SER A 68 13.01 -19.34 4.57
CA SER A 68 14.19 -20.12 4.22
C SER A 68 15.13 -19.37 3.26
N LEU A 69 14.62 -18.62 2.28
CA LEU A 69 15.45 -17.76 1.42
C LEU A 69 16.17 -16.68 2.24
N TYR A 70 15.50 -16.11 3.24
CA TYR A 70 16.08 -15.08 4.10
C TYR A 70 17.20 -15.64 4.98
N ASP A 71 16.92 -16.69 5.76
CA ASP A 71 17.88 -17.29 6.68
C ASP A 71 19.15 -17.74 5.94
N ASN A 72 18.97 -18.41 4.80
CA ASN A 72 20.09 -18.91 3.99
C ASN A 72 20.84 -17.81 3.22
N SER A 73 20.27 -16.60 3.09
CA SER A 73 20.97 -15.44 2.54
C SER A 73 21.91 -14.77 3.55
N LEU A 74 21.66 -14.98 4.85
CA LEU A 74 22.40 -14.36 5.96
C LEU A 74 23.45 -15.28 6.57
N ASP A 75 23.11 -16.55 6.81
CA ASP A 75 23.97 -17.46 7.59
C ASP A 75 24.92 -18.29 6.73
N ALA A 76 24.58 -18.52 5.45
CA ALA A 76 25.35 -19.38 4.57
C ALA A 76 26.31 -18.62 3.64
N GLY A 77 26.83 -17.44 4.00
CA GLY A 77 27.82 -16.74 3.15
C GLY A 77 27.40 -16.50 1.67
N GLY A 78 26.09 -16.50 1.39
CA GLY A 78 25.53 -16.37 0.03
C GLY A 78 25.32 -17.67 -0.75
N TYR A 79 25.49 -18.85 -0.14
CA TYR A 79 25.37 -20.14 -0.81
C TYR A 79 23.93 -20.54 -1.15
N LEU A 80 22.92 -20.03 -0.43
CA LEU A 80 21.52 -20.49 -0.56
C LEU A 80 21.46 -22.04 -0.60
N ILE A 81 21.98 -22.70 0.43
CA ILE A 81 21.91 -24.16 0.57
C ILE A 81 20.87 -24.46 1.64
N ASP A 82 19.77 -25.12 1.28
CA ASP A 82 18.85 -25.69 2.28
C ASP A 82 19.55 -26.87 2.97
N GLU A 83 19.86 -26.73 4.27
CA GLU A 83 20.51 -27.76 5.09
C GLU A 83 19.80 -29.12 5.05
N LYS A 84 18.48 -29.14 4.75
CA LYS A 84 17.69 -30.37 4.62
C LYS A 84 17.91 -31.11 3.30
N ASN A 85 18.56 -30.48 2.33
CA ASN A 85 18.73 -30.99 0.97
C ASN A 85 20.21 -31.05 0.52
N VAL A 86 21.17 -30.92 1.44
CA VAL A 86 22.62 -30.82 1.18
C VAL A 86 23.15 -31.95 0.27
N ASP A 87 22.58 -33.15 0.36
CA ASP A 87 22.98 -34.31 -0.45
C ASP A 87 22.47 -34.26 -1.92
N ARG A 88 21.62 -33.29 -2.26
CA ARG A 88 20.93 -33.16 -3.57
C ARG A 88 21.34 -31.93 -4.39
N VAL A 89 22.22 -31.06 -3.90
CA VAL A 89 22.57 -29.79 -4.55
C VAL A 89 24.04 -29.66 -4.90
N GLU A 90 24.32 -29.28 -6.15
CA GLU A 90 25.61 -28.74 -6.57
C GLU A 90 25.75 -27.27 -6.12
N GLU A 91 26.98 -26.75 -6.05
CA GLU A 91 27.24 -25.35 -5.65
C GLU A 91 26.46 -24.36 -6.54
N GLY A 92 25.63 -23.49 -5.94
CA GLY A 92 24.82 -22.49 -6.66
C GLY A 92 23.33 -22.83 -6.81
N CYS A 93 22.92 -24.04 -6.42
CA CYS A 93 21.53 -24.50 -6.43
C CYS A 93 20.80 -24.19 -5.12
N TYR A 94 19.63 -23.55 -5.18
CA TYR A 94 18.68 -23.54 -4.06
C TYR A 94 17.54 -24.53 -4.35
N VAL A 95 17.49 -25.60 -3.55
CA VAL A 95 16.44 -26.61 -3.60
C VAL A 95 15.63 -26.52 -2.32
N HIS A 96 14.31 -26.39 -2.46
CA HIS A 96 13.39 -26.35 -1.34
C HIS A 96 12.24 -27.33 -1.59
N ASP A 97 12.10 -28.31 -0.69
CA ASP A 97 11.03 -29.29 -0.77
C ASP A 97 9.81 -28.80 0.00
N VAL A 98 8.67 -28.80 -0.69
CA VAL A 98 7.42 -28.22 -0.23
C VAL A 98 6.36 -29.31 -0.28
N THR A 99 5.82 -29.68 0.89
CA THR A 99 4.70 -30.63 0.99
C THR A 99 3.40 -29.86 0.95
N THR A 100 2.52 -30.14 -0.01
CA THR A 100 1.38 -29.23 -0.27
C THR A 100 0.02 -29.90 -0.18
N GLU A 101 -0.11 -31.18 -0.52
CA GLU A 101 -1.42 -31.81 -0.67
C GLU A 101 -1.42 -33.27 -0.18
N THR A 102 -2.38 -33.57 0.70
CA THR A 102 -2.69 -34.93 1.17
C THR A 102 -4.13 -35.27 0.85
N GLY A 103 -4.40 -36.47 0.38
CA GLY A 103 -5.77 -36.91 0.09
C GLY A 103 -5.90 -38.42 0.02
N VAL A 104 -7.13 -38.87 -0.27
CA VAL A 104 -7.46 -40.30 -0.38
C VAL A 104 -7.95 -40.57 -1.80
N VAL A 105 -7.44 -41.64 -2.41
CA VAL A 105 -7.94 -42.18 -3.67
C VAL A 105 -8.34 -43.64 -3.45
N PRO A 106 -9.47 -44.12 -4.03
CA PRO A 106 -9.81 -45.53 -3.96
C PRO A 106 -8.69 -46.39 -4.54
N ALA A 107 -8.41 -47.54 -3.93
CA ALA A 107 -7.47 -48.51 -4.48
C ALA A 107 -8.00 -49.01 -5.84
N SER A 108 -7.46 -48.44 -6.91
CA SER A 108 -7.84 -48.66 -8.31
C SER A 108 -6.60 -48.99 -9.14
N SER A 109 -6.72 -49.16 -10.47
CA SER A 109 -5.54 -49.46 -11.31
C SER A 109 -4.49 -48.35 -11.22
N ASN A 110 -3.21 -48.72 -11.34
CA ASN A 110 -2.09 -47.75 -11.28
C ASN A 110 -2.29 -46.58 -12.26
N TYR A 111 -2.80 -46.85 -13.47
CA TYR A 111 -3.12 -45.84 -14.47
C TYR A 111 -4.19 -44.83 -14.04
N ALA A 112 -5.23 -45.28 -13.31
CA ALA A 112 -6.27 -44.40 -12.79
C ALA A 112 -5.75 -43.50 -11.67
N ILE A 113 -4.87 -44.03 -10.81
CA ILE A 113 -4.19 -43.28 -9.75
C ILE A 113 -3.26 -42.22 -10.36
N GLU A 114 -2.46 -42.58 -11.37
CA GLU A 114 -1.62 -41.62 -12.11
C GLU A 114 -2.42 -40.50 -12.73
N SER A 115 -3.49 -40.84 -13.47
CA SER A 115 -4.33 -39.87 -14.16
C SER A 115 -5.00 -38.91 -13.17
N PHE A 116 -5.41 -39.43 -11.99
CA PHE A 116 -5.95 -38.62 -10.91
C PHE A 116 -4.90 -37.67 -10.33
N ILE A 117 -3.70 -38.15 -10.00
CA ILE A 117 -2.59 -37.35 -9.45
C ILE A 117 -2.18 -36.26 -10.45
N GLN A 118 -1.99 -36.60 -11.72
CA GLN A 118 -1.63 -35.65 -12.76
C GLN A 118 -2.67 -34.53 -12.90
N ASN A 119 -3.96 -34.86 -12.74
CA ASN A 119 -5.04 -33.87 -12.72
C ASN A 119 -4.98 -32.96 -11.48
N GLN A 120 -4.64 -33.48 -10.29
CA GLN A 120 -4.43 -32.64 -9.10
C GLN A 120 -3.24 -31.70 -9.27
N VAL A 121 -2.10 -32.23 -9.71
CA VAL A 121 -0.89 -31.43 -9.99
C VAL A 121 -1.16 -30.35 -11.05
N GLY A 122 -1.89 -30.69 -12.11
CA GLY A 122 -2.27 -29.77 -13.18
C GLY A 122 -3.21 -28.64 -12.75
N LYS A 123 -3.88 -28.78 -11.60
CA LYS A 123 -4.74 -27.76 -10.99
C LYS A 123 -4.04 -26.94 -9.90
N SER A 124 -2.81 -27.27 -9.54
CA SER A 124 -2.14 -26.69 -8.39
C SER A 124 -1.60 -25.27 -8.66
N ASP A 125 -1.87 -24.34 -7.73
CA ASP A 125 -1.33 -22.97 -7.75
C ASP A 125 0.15 -22.91 -7.31
N VAL A 126 0.77 -24.05 -6.96
CA VAL A 126 2.10 -24.12 -6.34
C VAL A 126 3.18 -23.38 -7.13
N PRO A 127 3.39 -23.63 -8.44
CA PRO A 127 4.41 -22.91 -9.21
C PRO A 127 4.22 -21.39 -9.22
N SER A 128 2.97 -20.93 -9.26
CA SER A 128 2.63 -19.50 -9.23
C SER A 128 2.98 -18.87 -7.88
N ASN A 129 2.63 -19.54 -6.78
CA ASN A 129 2.92 -19.08 -5.42
C ASN A 129 4.42 -18.97 -5.15
N ILE A 130 5.20 -19.95 -5.63
CA ILE A 130 6.66 -19.97 -5.51
C ILE A 130 7.29 -18.79 -6.25
N TYR A 131 6.86 -18.54 -7.48
CA TYR A 131 7.34 -17.41 -8.26
C TYR A 131 7.03 -16.10 -7.53
N GLN A 132 5.78 -15.90 -7.12
CA GLN A 132 5.35 -14.68 -6.46
C GLN A 132 6.10 -14.43 -5.14
N VAL A 133 6.38 -15.48 -4.35
CA VAL A 133 7.07 -15.31 -3.08
C VAL A 133 8.56 -14.99 -3.25
N TYR A 134 9.20 -15.51 -4.31
CA TYR A 134 10.56 -15.12 -4.67
C TYR A 134 10.67 -13.60 -4.95
N PHE A 135 9.70 -13.03 -5.68
CA PHE A 135 9.70 -11.59 -5.94
C PHE A 135 9.37 -10.77 -4.69
N ALA A 136 8.46 -11.27 -3.85
CA ALA A 136 8.22 -10.65 -2.55
C ALA A 136 9.51 -10.53 -1.75
N PHE A 137 10.26 -11.63 -1.66
CA PHE A 137 11.58 -11.70 -1.04
C PHE A 137 12.56 -10.69 -1.66
N TYR A 138 12.70 -10.69 -2.99
CA TYR A 138 13.60 -9.76 -3.68
C TYR A 138 13.29 -8.27 -3.41
N PHE A 139 12.01 -7.89 -3.33
CA PHE A 139 11.61 -6.50 -3.06
C PHE A 139 11.77 -6.08 -1.61
N ASP A 140 11.50 -7.00 -0.69
CA ASP A 140 11.58 -6.76 0.74
C ASP A 140 13.04 -6.77 1.22
N HIS A 141 13.91 -7.54 0.57
CA HIS A 141 15.31 -7.77 0.94
C HIS A 141 16.34 -7.30 -0.13
N PRO A 142 16.39 -5.99 -0.48
CA PRO A 142 17.39 -5.47 -1.41
C PRO A 142 18.85 -5.62 -0.93
N GLU A 143 19.07 -6.03 0.31
CA GLU A 143 20.38 -6.40 0.84
C GLU A 143 20.93 -7.65 0.17
N VAL A 144 20.05 -8.53 -0.33
CA VAL A 144 20.42 -9.74 -1.07
C VAL A 144 20.57 -9.40 -2.56
N PHE A 145 21.51 -8.50 -2.88
CA PHE A 145 21.66 -7.96 -4.25
C PHE A 145 22.41 -8.88 -5.23
N TRP A 146 23.02 -9.97 -4.75
CA TRP A 146 23.84 -10.87 -5.56
C TRP A 146 23.05 -11.96 -6.28
N ILE A 147 21.75 -12.10 -5.99
CA ILE A 147 20.85 -13.03 -6.68
C ILE A 147 20.23 -12.39 -7.93
N LYS A 148 19.83 -13.21 -8.89
CA LYS A 148 19.23 -12.73 -10.13
C LYS A 148 17.81 -12.18 -9.92
N GLN A 149 17.48 -11.10 -10.61
CA GLN A 149 16.16 -10.46 -10.59
C GLN A 149 15.05 -11.25 -11.28
N SER A 150 15.41 -12.10 -12.24
CA SER A 150 14.46 -12.87 -13.05
C SER A 150 14.97 -14.30 -13.21
N PRO A 151 14.97 -15.10 -12.13
CA PRO A 151 15.42 -16.48 -12.22
C PRO A 151 14.45 -17.30 -13.09
N LYS A 152 14.96 -18.38 -13.69
CA LYS A 152 14.09 -19.40 -14.28
C LYS A 152 13.75 -20.41 -13.20
N LEU A 153 12.48 -20.45 -12.83
CA LEU A 153 12.00 -21.40 -11.83
C LEU A 153 11.73 -22.76 -12.49
N ARG A 154 12.29 -23.84 -11.91
CA ARG A 154 11.86 -25.20 -12.20
C ARG A 154 11.27 -25.83 -10.95
N TYR A 155 10.34 -26.72 -11.16
CA TYR A 155 9.80 -27.56 -10.11
C TYR A 155 9.65 -28.98 -10.65
N SER A 156 9.82 -29.95 -9.77
CA SER A 156 9.39 -31.32 -9.96
C SER A 156 8.43 -31.69 -8.83
N TYR A 157 7.71 -32.78 -8.98
CA TYR A 157 6.91 -33.33 -7.89
C TYR A 157 7.19 -34.82 -7.74
N SER A 158 7.03 -35.31 -6.52
CA SER A 158 7.01 -36.73 -6.20
C SER A 158 5.74 -37.03 -5.39
N VAL A 159 5.25 -38.26 -5.46
CA VAL A 159 4.08 -38.68 -4.69
C VAL A 159 4.48 -39.82 -3.76
N LYS A 160 4.19 -39.66 -2.48
CA LYS A 160 4.24 -40.74 -1.49
C LYS A 160 2.84 -41.34 -1.37
N LEU A 161 2.73 -42.66 -1.47
CA LEU A 161 1.49 -43.40 -1.30
C LEU A 161 1.58 -44.26 -0.04
N ASN A 162 0.57 -44.17 0.82
CA ASN A 162 0.42 -44.99 2.01
C ASN A 162 -0.86 -45.82 1.89
N LYS A 163 -0.76 -47.13 2.09
CA LYS A 163 -1.90 -48.03 1.98
C LYS A 163 -2.72 -48.02 3.27
N THR A 164 -4.02 -47.73 3.15
CA THR A 164 -5.02 -47.87 4.22
C THR A 164 -6.08 -48.88 3.80
N THR A 165 -6.92 -49.34 4.73
CA THR A 165 -7.91 -50.41 4.46
C THR A 165 -8.88 -50.00 3.35
N GLY A 166 -8.69 -50.54 2.14
CA GLY A 166 -9.51 -50.27 0.96
C GLY A 166 -9.17 -48.99 0.17
N ASN A 167 -8.25 -48.16 0.67
CA ASN A 167 -7.91 -46.86 0.07
C ASN A 167 -6.38 -46.63 0.01
N LEU A 168 -5.96 -45.67 -0.81
CA LEU A 168 -4.59 -45.16 -0.82
C LEU A 168 -4.60 -43.70 -0.38
N GLU A 169 -3.87 -43.40 0.68
CA GLU A 169 -3.52 -42.03 1.03
C GLU A 169 -2.35 -41.58 0.16
N TYR A 170 -2.44 -40.40 -0.43
CA TYR A 170 -1.34 -39.81 -1.20
C TYR A 170 -0.86 -38.53 -0.56
N THR A 171 0.44 -38.25 -0.68
CA THR A 171 1.09 -36.98 -0.35
C THR A 171 1.89 -36.50 -1.53
N ILE A 172 1.58 -35.31 -2.05
CA ILE A 172 2.35 -34.69 -3.13
C ILE A 172 3.42 -33.78 -2.52
N ILE A 173 4.67 -34.00 -2.92
CA ILE A 173 5.83 -33.21 -2.51
C ILE A 173 6.38 -32.52 -3.75
N TYR A 174 6.36 -31.20 -3.75
CA TYR A 174 6.99 -30.39 -4.79
C TYR A 174 8.43 -30.10 -4.41
N SER A 175 9.39 -30.52 -5.24
CA SER A 175 10.78 -30.09 -5.15
C SER A 175 10.98 -28.87 -6.03
N ILE A 176 11.25 -27.72 -5.42
CA ILE A 176 11.49 -26.47 -6.12
C ILE A 176 12.98 -26.34 -6.36
N VAL A 177 13.36 -26.09 -7.61
CA VAL A 177 14.74 -25.80 -7.99
C VAL A 177 14.80 -24.46 -8.70
N ILE A 178 15.42 -23.47 -8.08
CA ILE A 178 15.61 -22.16 -8.69
C ILE A 178 16.90 -22.19 -9.52
N LYS A 179 16.83 -21.98 -10.85
CA LYS A 179 18.01 -22.07 -11.73
C LYS A 179 18.07 -21.08 -12.89
N ASP A 180 19.19 -21.09 -13.62
CA ASP A 180 19.49 -20.14 -14.70
C ASP A 180 19.23 -20.70 -16.12
N THR A 181 19.78 -21.89 -16.42
CA THR A 181 19.65 -22.53 -17.76
C THR A 181 19.44 -24.05 -17.65
N TYR A 182 19.30 -24.74 -18.80
CA TYR A 182 19.25 -26.21 -18.85
C TYR A 182 20.56 -26.86 -18.35
N ALA A 183 21.70 -26.15 -18.42
CA ALA A 183 23.03 -26.66 -18.12
C ALA A 183 23.64 -26.13 -16.81
N ASN A 184 23.31 -24.91 -16.37
CA ASN A 184 23.91 -24.28 -15.17
C ASN A 184 22.84 -23.88 -14.15
N PHE A 185 22.99 -24.34 -12.91
CA PHE A 185 22.08 -24.12 -11.80
C PHE A 185 22.68 -23.10 -10.82
N ASP A 186 22.69 -21.82 -11.20
CA ASP A 186 23.27 -20.78 -10.36
C ASP A 186 22.35 -19.55 -10.24
N LEU A 187 21.81 -19.33 -9.04
CA LEU A 187 20.94 -18.19 -8.73
C LEU A 187 21.71 -16.87 -8.57
N ARG A 188 23.05 -16.91 -8.49
CA ARG A 188 23.92 -15.74 -8.40
C ARG A 188 24.01 -15.01 -9.74
N ASP A 189 24.25 -13.71 -9.70
CA ASP A 189 24.78 -12.98 -10.85
C ASP A 189 26.25 -13.37 -11.06
N THR A 190 26.47 -14.53 -11.71
CA THR A 190 27.79 -15.13 -11.95
C THR A 190 28.72 -14.30 -12.82
N GLN A 191 28.23 -13.23 -13.46
CA GLN A 191 29.12 -12.26 -14.10
C GLN A 191 29.99 -11.52 -13.06
N LYS A 192 29.48 -11.34 -11.83
CA LYS A 192 30.12 -10.54 -10.79
C LYS A 192 30.37 -11.28 -9.47
N TYR A 193 29.51 -12.21 -9.10
CA TYR A 193 29.56 -12.95 -7.83
C TYR A 193 29.73 -14.44 -8.13
N LYS A 194 30.95 -14.82 -8.53
CA LYS A 194 31.26 -16.20 -8.96
C LYS A 194 31.45 -17.13 -7.79
N THR A 195 32.06 -16.62 -6.72
CA THR A 195 32.41 -17.39 -5.55
C THR A 195 31.71 -16.85 -4.29
N PRO A 196 31.53 -17.69 -3.28
CA PRO A 196 31.08 -17.30 -1.95
C PRO A 196 31.96 -16.20 -1.32
N ALA A 197 33.27 -16.26 -1.57
CA ALA A 197 34.20 -15.22 -1.13
C ALA A 197 33.90 -13.86 -1.78
N ASP A 198 33.49 -13.84 -3.06
CA ASP A 198 33.07 -12.62 -3.75
C ASP A 198 31.80 -12.03 -3.11
N ILE A 199 30.85 -12.89 -2.75
CA ILE A 199 29.59 -12.48 -2.10
C ILE A 199 29.88 -11.89 -0.72
N ILE A 200 30.63 -12.59 0.13
CA ILE A 200 31.01 -12.13 1.46
C ILE A 200 31.71 -10.76 1.37
N LYS A 201 32.65 -10.61 0.43
CA LYS A 201 33.35 -9.34 0.18
C LYS A 201 32.38 -8.24 -0.27
N ALA A 202 31.43 -8.56 -1.14
CA ALA A 202 30.43 -7.61 -1.63
C ALA A 202 29.45 -7.20 -0.51
N MET A 203 29.01 -8.14 0.33
CA MET A 203 28.18 -7.89 1.52
C MET A 203 28.90 -6.97 2.52
N ALA A 204 30.16 -7.25 2.84
CA ALA A 204 30.96 -6.39 3.71
C ALA A 204 31.11 -4.97 3.13
N LYS A 205 31.30 -4.86 1.80
CA LYS A 205 31.35 -3.56 1.10
C LYS A 205 30.01 -2.83 1.19
N ARG A 206 28.89 -3.51 0.92
CA ARG A 206 27.53 -2.98 1.09
C ARG A 206 27.35 -2.42 2.49
N ASP A 207 27.63 -3.20 3.52
CA ASP A 207 27.41 -2.81 4.91
C ASP A 207 28.27 -1.60 5.31
N SER A 208 29.52 -1.57 4.84
CA SER A 208 30.41 -0.42 5.03
C SER A 208 29.86 0.85 4.37
N LEU A 209 29.41 0.76 3.11
CA LEU A 209 28.80 1.88 2.39
C LEU A 209 27.50 2.33 3.06
N VAL A 210 26.62 1.40 3.42
CA VAL A 210 25.35 1.68 4.10
C VAL A 210 25.59 2.42 5.41
N LYS A 211 26.51 1.94 6.26
CA LYS A 211 26.88 2.60 7.51
C LYS A 211 27.48 3.99 7.28
N LYS A 212 28.39 4.14 6.30
CA LYS A 212 29.03 5.42 5.96
C LYS A 212 28.01 6.46 5.48
N ILE A 213 27.13 6.08 4.56
CA ILE A 213 26.11 6.96 4.00
C ILE A 213 25.09 7.32 5.09
N SER A 214 24.63 6.33 5.86
CA SER A 214 23.70 6.53 6.98
C SER A 214 24.21 7.57 7.97
N LYS A 215 25.47 7.47 8.40
CA LYS A 215 26.11 8.49 9.27
C LYS A 215 26.11 9.89 8.64
N LYS A 216 26.33 9.99 7.32
CA LYS A 216 26.38 11.26 6.60
C LYS A 216 25.01 11.91 6.42
N VAL A 217 23.96 11.11 6.25
CA VAL A 217 22.60 11.59 5.92
C VAL A 217 21.67 11.67 7.13
N ALA A 218 22.00 11.00 8.25
CA ALA A 218 21.19 11.02 9.46
C ALA A 218 20.96 12.46 9.96
N ARG A 219 19.69 12.81 10.19
CA ARG A 219 19.26 14.08 10.77
C ARG A 219 18.30 13.81 11.94
N LYS A 220 17.86 14.88 12.58
CA LYS A 220 16.97 14.84 13.74
C LYS A 220 15.59 14.23 13.48
N ASP A 221 15.11 14.27 12.23
CA ASP A 221 13.81 13.74 11.84
C ASP A 221 13.88 13.01 10.50
N SER A 222 12.94 12.08 10.31
CA SER A 222 12.87 11.21 9.13
C SER A 222 12.83 12.01 7.83
N TYR A 223 12.03 13.09 7.75
CA TYR A 223 11.95 13.93 6.56
C TYR A 223 13.31 14.56 6.21
N SER A 224 13.97 15.20 7.17
CA SER A 224 15.27 15.83 6.93
C SER A 224 16.34 14.80 6.54
N THR A 225 16.26 13.59 7.10
CA THR A 225 17.12 12.46 6.74
C THR A 225 16.89 12.02 5.29
N VAL A 226 15.64 11.79 4.87
CA VAL A 226 15.35 11.37 3.49
C VAL A 226 15.65 12.46 2.47
N CYS A 227 15.52 13.75 2.83
CA CYS A 227 15.99 14.85 1.99
C CYS A 227 17.51 14.80 1.79
N ALA A 228 18.26 14.58 2.87
CA ALA A 228 19.71 14.45 2.81
C ALA A 228 20.14 13.23 2.00
N LEU A 229 19.43 12.10 2.15
CA LEU A 229 19.68 10.87 1.39
C LEU A 229 19.41 11.04 -0.10
N ASN A 230 18.26 11.58 -0.48
CA ASN A 230 17.95 11.89 -1.88
C ASN A 230 19.03 12.79 -2.50
N LYS A 231 19.37 13.91 -1.83
CA LYS A 231 20.42 14.81 -2.31
C LYS A 231 21.78 14.12 -2.42
N TYR A 232 22.09 13.20 -1.50
CA TYR A 232 23.34 12.46 -1.53
C TYR A 232 23.40 11.51 -2.73
N LEU A 233 22.37 10.68 -2.93
CA LEU A 233 22.32 9.72 -4.04
C LEU A 233 22.32 10.40 -5.41
N VAL A 234 21.56 11.49 -5.58
CA VAL A 234 21.58 12.32 -6.80
C VAL A 234 22.97 12.92 -7.03
N LYS A 235 23.66 13.37 -5.97
CA LYS A 235 24.99 13.99 -6.10
C LYS A 235 26.06 13.01 -6.59
N ILE A 236 26.04 11.78 -6.06
CA ILE A 236 27.13 10.82 -6.30
C ILE A 236 26.92 10.00 -7.58
N ASN A 237 25.70 9.90 -8.09
CA ASN A 237 25.37 9.10 -9.26
C ASN A 237 25.01 9.99 -10.48
N ASN A 238 24.80 9.34 -11.62
CA ASN A 238 24.04 9.85 -12.76
C ASN A 238 23.31 8.67 -13.39
N TYR A 239 22.06 8.88 -13.79
CA TYR A 239 21.23 7.86 -14.44
C TYR A 239 21.94 7.28 -15.65
N ASN A 240 21.74 5.97 -15.85
CA ASN A 240 22.41 5.24 -16.90
C ASN A 240 22.22 5.90 -18.28
N SER A 241 23.32 6.29 -18.93
CA SER A 241 23.27 7.03 -20.18
C SER A 241 22.82 6.17 -21.37
N LEU A 242 23.01 4.85 -21.33
CA LEU A 242 22.53 3.93 -22.37
C LEU A 242 21.01 3.84 -22.32
N VAL A 243 20.46 3.62 -21.12
CA VAL A 243 19.01 3.57 -20.91
C VAL A 243 18.34 4.90 -21.25
N LEU A 244 18.96 6.03 -20.89
CA LEU A 244 18.46 7.35 -21.26
C LEU A 244 18.45 7.58 -22.78
N ALA A 245 19.48 7.09 -23.48
CA ALA A 245 19.61 7.17 -24.93
C ALA A 245 18.81 6.07 -25.67
N ASN A 246 18.11 5.19 -24.95
CA ASN A 246 17.44 4.01 -25.50
C ASN A 246 18.39 3.11 -26.32
N VAL A 247 19.63 2.97 -25.85
CA VAL A 247 20.67 2.12 -26.45
C VAL A 247 20.81 0.84 -25.60
N PRO A 248 20.70 -0.36 -26.20
CA PRO A 248 20.94 -1.61 -25.47
C PRO A 248 22.38 -1.75 -24.98
N GLY A 249 22.60 -2.45 -23.88
CA GLY A 249 23.94 -2.87 -23.44
C GLY A 249 24.29 -2.49 -22.00
N GLU A 250 23.31 -2.08 -21.21
CA GLU A 250 23.43 -1.91 -19.77
C GLU A 250 23.73 -3.25 -19.08
N SER A 251 24.59 -3.21 -18.07
CA SER A 251 24.92 -4.40 -17.26
C SER A 251 23.82 -4.67 -16.22
N LEU A 252 23.58 -5.94 -15.88
CA LEU A 252 22.76 -6.33 -14.73
C LEU A 252 23.15 -5.61 -13.43
N TYR A 253 24.44 -5.25 -13.30
CA TYR A 253 24.93 -4.49 -12.15
C TYR A 253 24.22 -3.13 -11.99
N THR A 254 23.78 -2.51 -13.09
CA THR A 254 23.13 -1.19 -13.09
C THR A 254 21.74 -1.20 -12.42
N HIS A 255 21.17 -2.38 -12.21
CA HIS A 255 19.89 -2.60 -11.52
C HIS A 255 20.06 -2.85 -10.01
N GLN A 256 21.28 -3.15 -9.55
CA GLN A 256 21.56 -3.53 -8.16
C GLN A 256 21.79 -2.31 -7.27
N ALA A 257 21.35 -2.37 -6.01
CA ALA A 257 21.55 -1.30 -5.03
C ALA A 257 23.03 -0.86 -4.91
N MET A 258 23.96 -1.81 -5.04
CA MET A 258 25.40 -1.56 -5.00
C MET A 258 25.86 -0.53 -6.03
N CYS A 259 25.29 -0.54 -7.23
CA CYS A 259 25.63 0.43 -8.26
C CYS A 259 25.36 1.88 -7.80
N ALA A 260 24.22 2.12 -7.16
CA ALA A 260 23.86 3.44 -6.64
C ALA A 260 24.59 3.80 -5.33
N LEU A 261 24.90 2.82 -4.46
CA LEU A 261 25.67 3.05 -3.24
C LEU A 261 27.12 3.47 -3.52
N GLU A 262 27.70 2.97 -4.62
CA GLU A 262 29.07 3.26 -5.04
C GLU A 262 29.23 4.61 -5.76
N GLY A 263 28.15 5.21 -6.27
CA GLY A 263 28.23 6.49 -6.99
C GLY A 263 28.60 6.34 -8.46
N ASN A 264 28.04 5.34 -9.16
CA ASN A 264 28.34 5.10 -10.57
C ASN A 264 27.64 6.10 -11.50
N LYS A 265 28.23 6.34 -12.68
CA LYS A 265 27.82 7.38 -13.65
C LYS A 265 27.98 6.91 -15.10
N GLY A 266 27.36 7.64 -16.03
CA GLY A 266 27.46 7.38 -17.47
C GLY A 266 26.86 6.03 -17.85
N LYS A 267 27.52 5.26 -18.72
CA LYS A 267 27.05 3.94 -19.17
C LYS A 267 26.97 2.88 -18.06
N ASN A 268 27.65 3.12 -16.94
CA ASN A 268 27.64 2.27 -15.76
C ASN A 268 26.72 2.80 -14.66
N GLY A 269 26.02 3.92 -14.91
CA GLY A 269 25.14 4.56 -13.95
C GLY A 269 23.99 3.66 -13.50
N PRO A 270 23.44 3.89 -12.30
CA PRO A 270 22.28 3.15 -11.82
C PRO A 270 21.02 3.47 -12.63
N ILE A 271 20.12 2.49 -12.70
CA ILE A 271 18.74 2.69 -13.16
C ILE A 271 17.76 2.82 -11.98
N CYS A 272 16.46 2.95 -12.27
CA CYS A 272 15.43 3.23 -11.27
C CYS A 272 15.41 2.22 -10.11
N MET A 273 15.60 0.92 -10.39
CA MET A 273 15.65 -0.12 -9.38
C MET A 273 16.85 0.01 -8.44
N ALA A 274 18.03 0.34 -8.96
CA ALA A 274 19.23 0.52 -8.16
C ALA A 274 19.08 1.72 -7.20
N TYR A 275 18.53 2.83 -7.70
CA TYR A 275 18.21 3.99 -6.88
C TYR A 275 17.21 3.64 -5.77
N ALA A 276 16.09 3.01 -6.10
CA ALA A 276 15.05 2.68 -5.14
C ALA A 276 15.54 1.69 -4.07
N SER A 277 16.31 0.68 -4.48
CA SER A 277 16.85 -0.35 -3.59
C SER A 277 17.92 0.22 -2.65
N ALA A 278 18.84 1.06 -3.16
CA ALA A 278 19.82 1.75 -2.32
C ALA A 278 19.15 2.71 -1.33
N PHE A 279 18.11 3.42 -1.75
CA PHE A 279 17.36 4.32 -0.88
C PHE A 279 16.67 3.53 0.25
N LYS A 280 16.00 2.42 -0.07
CA LYS A 280 15.38 1.51 0.92
C LYS A 280 16.42 0.98 1.92
N LEU A 281 17.55 0.44 1.46
CA LEU A 281 18.62 -0.07 2.33
C LEU A 281 19.10 0.94 3.38
N ILE A 282 19.31 2.19 2.96
CA ILE A 282 19.72 3.25 3.90
C ILE A 282 18.58 3.61 4.86
N CYS A 283 17.32 3.61 4.40
CA CYS A 283 16.17 3.88 5.26
C CYS A 283 15.98 2.77 6.31
N ASP A 284 16.12 1.50 5.92
CA ASP A 284 16.01 0.36 6.82
C ASP A 284 17.11 0.40 7.89
N ASN A 285 18.37 0.66 7.51
CA ASN A 285 19.46 0.86 8.46
C ASN A 285 19.26 2.05 9.41
N LEU A 286 18.41 3.02 9.05
CA LEU A 286 18.07 4.18 9.87
C LEU A 286 16.72 4.05 10.59
N GLY A 287 16.05 2.89 10.49
CA GLY A 287 14.74 2.64 11.11
C GLY A 287 13.61 3.51 10.54
N ILE A 288 13.69 3.91 9.27
CA ILE A 288 12.66 4.68 8.57
C ILE A 288 11.88 3.73 7.67
N PRO A 289 10.60 3.43 7.95
CA PRO A 289 9.82 2.50 7.13
C PRO A 289 9.75 2.95 5.66
N CYS A 290 10.27 2.12 4.77
CA CYS A 290 10.43 2.41 3.36
C CYS A 290 10.15 1.15 2.53
N ILE A 291 9.38 1.31 1.46
CA ILE A 291 8.99 0.20 0.58
C ILE A 291 9.44 0.50 -0.85
N ASN A 292 9.81 -0.53 -1.59
CA ASN A 292 9.91 -0.46 -3.04
C ASN A 292 8.51 -0.51 -3.65
N VAL A 293 8.30 0.28 -4.70
CA VAL A 293 7.05 0.34 -5.45
C VAL A 293 7.36 0.21 -6.93
N CYS A 294 6.70 -0.73 -7.59
CA CYS A 294 6.83 -0.94 -9.03
C CYS A 294 5.54 -0.51 -9.73
N GLY A 295 5.70 0.02 -10.93
CA GLY A 295 4.55 0.37 -11.75
C GLY A 295 4.97 1.00 -13.06
N ASP A 296 4.09 1.83 -13.58
CA ASP A 296 4.31 2.58 -14.81
C ASP A 296 4.50 4.06 -14.47
N ALA A 297 5.50 4.68 -15.09
CA ALA A 297 5.70 6.12 -15.02
C ALA A 297 5.55 6.77 -16.40
N THR A 298 4.79 7.86 -16.46
CA THR A 298 4.49 8.62 -17.67
C THR A 298 5.15 10.00 -17.59
N THR A 299 6.09 10.26 -18.50
CA THR A 299 6.77 11.57 -18.61
C THR A 299 5.80 12.68 -19.03
N ALA A 300 6.22 13.94 -18.91
CA ALA A 300 5.40 15.09 -19.34
C ALA A 300 5.04 15.05 -20.83
N ASN A 301 5.86 14.38 -21.65
CA ASN A 301 5.65 14.22 -23.09
C ASN A 301 4.76 13.01 -23.44
N GLY A 302 4.24 12.29 -22.44
CA GLY A 302 3.30 11.17 -22.63
C GLY A 302 3.95 9.79 -22.76
N THR A 303 5.28 9.69 -22.82
CA THR A 303 6.00 8.41 -22.86
C THR A 303 5.79 7.64 -21.56
N THR A 304 5.32 6.40 -21.65
CA THR A 304 5.09 5.53 -20.49
C THR A 304 6.03 4.34 -20.52
N GLY A 305 6.68 4.04 -19.41
CA GLY A 305 7.53 2.87 -19.24
C GLY A 305 7.45 2.29 -17.83
N GLY A 306 7.91 1.05 -17.68
CA GLY A 306 8.06 0.41 -16.37
C GLY A 306 9.03 1.20 -15.50
N HIS A 307 8.69 1.37 -14.22
CA HIS A 307 9.42 2.23 -13.31
C HIS A 307 9.37 1.71 -11.87
N GLN A 308 10.37 2.10 -11.07
CA GLN A 308 10.44 1.78 -9.65
C GLN A 308 10.81 3.02 -8.84
N TRP A 309 10.12 3.20 -7.71
CA TRP A 309 10.35 4.30 -6.77
C TRP A 309 10.12 3.80 -5.33
N ASN A 310 10.19 4.70 -4.34
CA ASN A 310 9.94 4.36 -2.95
C ASN A 310 8.70 5.07 -2.39
N ASN A 311 7.99 4.41 -1.48
CA ASN A 311 7.12 5.09 -0.54
C ASN A 311 7.75 5.02 0.86
N VAL A 312 7.73 6.13 1.59
CA VAL A 312 8.35 6.26 2.91
C VAL A 312 7.35 6.79 3.95
N LYS A 313 7.37 6.23 5.15
CA LYS A 313 6.58 6.69 6.29
C LYS A 313 7.37 7.73 7.09
N LEU A 314 6.82 8.93 7.21
CA LEU A 314 7.46 10.03 7.93
C LEU A 314 6.93 10.18 9.36
N ASP A 315 7.57 11.06 10.14
CA ASP A 315 7.28 11.33 11.57
C ASP A 315 5.79 11.61 11.90
N ASP A 316 5.00 12.07 10.92
CA ASP A 316 3.57 12.34 11.12
C ASP A 316 2.69 11.08 10.97
N GLY A 317 3.33 9.92 10.75
CA GLY A 317 2.71 8.61 10.60
C GLY A 317 2.12 8.35 9.22
N LYS A 318 2.38 9.21 8.24
CA LYS A 318 1.83 9.10 6.87
C LYS A 318 2.88 8.72 5.86
N TRP A 319 2.40 8.19 4.74
CA TRP A 319 3.22 7.75 3.62
C TRP A 319 3.33 8.81 2.53
N TYR A 320 4.52 8.90 1.96
CA TYR A 320 4.87 9.83 0.90
C TYR A 320 5.76 9.11 -0.13
N ALA A 321 5.58 9.42 -1.40
CA ALA A 321 6.44 8.88 -2.44
C ALA A 321 7.75 9.68 -2.55
N ILE A 322 8.82 8.99 -2.90
CA ILE A 322 10.12 9.54 -3.27
C ILE A 322 10.58 8.83 -4.54
N ASP A 323 10.89 9.62 -5.57
CA ASP A 323 11.54 9.12 -6.77
C ASP A 323 12.91 9.79 -6.93
N VAL A 324 13.96 9.09 -6.50
CA VAL A 324 15.35 9.56 -6.61
C VAL A 324 15.79 9.62 -8.08
N THR A 325 15.28 8.71 -8.91
CA THR A 325 15.59 8.62 -10.33
C THR A 325 15.16 9.88 -11.08
N TRP A 326 13.91 10.29 -10.92
CA TRP A 326 13.40 11.50 -11.58
C TRP A 326 13.88 12.80 -10.91
N ASN A 327 14.39 12.72 -9.68
CA ASN A 327 15.13 13.83 -9.07
C ASN A 327 16.56 13.94 -9.63
N ASP A 328 17.17 12.85 -10.09
CA ASP A 328 18.48 12.87 -10.77
C ASP A 328 18.36 13.32 -12.23
N THR A 329 17.36 12.80 -12.97
CA THR A 329 17.19 13.12 -14.40
C THR A 329 16.35 14.38 -14.66
N GLY A 330 15.58 14.84 -13.68
CA GLY A 330 14.70 16.00 -13.80
C GLY A 330 15.39 17.34 -13.57
N HIS A 331 14.74 18.43 -13.96
CA HIS A 331 15.25 19.79 -13.79
C HIS A 331 15.41 20.26 -12.33
N LYS A 332 14.81 19.54 -11.37
CA LYS A 332 14.85 19.88 -9.94
C LYS A 332 15.09 18.63 -9.11
N VAL A 333 16.17 18.65 -8.34
CA VAL A 333 16.65 17.53 -7.50
C VAL A 333 15.73 17.14 -6.34
N ASP A 334 14.61 17.82 -6.16
CA ASP A 334 13.64 17.57 -5.08
C ASP A 334 12.17 17.61 -5.55
N ALA A 335 11.94 17.56 -6.87
CA ALA A 335 10.62 17.64 -7.47
C ALA A 335 9.70 16.53 -6.93
N TYR A 336 10.22 15.30 -6.84
CA TYR A 336 9.54 14.09 -6.41
C TYR A 336 9.91 13.70 -4.97
N LEU A 337 10.40 14.63 -4.16
CA LEU A 337 10.81 14.36 -2.76
C LEU A 337 9.63 14.47 -1.78
N CYS A 338 9.21 13.34 -1.21
CA CYS A 338 8.13 13.21 -0.22
C CYS A 338 6.79 13.76 -0.74
N VAL A 339 6.44 13.40 -1.97
CA VAL A 339 5.21 13.83 -2.62
C VAL A 339 4.03 12.97 -2.21
N GLY A 340 2.87 13.61 -2.08
CA GLY A 340 1.58 12.93 -1.92
C GLY A 340 0.90 12.63 -3.26
N SER A 341 -0.14 11.80 -3.26
CA SER A 341 -0.86 11.34 -4.46
C SER A 341 -1.39 12.46 -5.37
N GLU A 342 -1.82 13.59 -4.80
CA GLU A 342 -2.31 14.78 -5.51
C GLU A 342 -1.25 15.87 -5.71
N THR A 343 -0.01 15.61 -5.32
CA THR A 343 1.07 16.59 -5.51
C THR A 343 1.32 16.74 -7.00
N LYS A 344 1.24 17.98 -7.49
CA LYS A 344 1.49 18.27 -8.90
C LYS A 344 2.96 18.60 -9.12
N THR A 345 3.57 17.88 -10.05
CA THR A 345 4.88 18.19 -10.63
C THR A 345 4.69 18.31 -12.14
N ALA A 346 5.18 19.40 -12.74
CA ALA A 346 4.85 19.76 -14.12
C ALA A 346 3.32 19.67 -14.40
N GLU A 347 2.52 20.23 -13.48
CA GLU A 347 1.05 20.26 -13.52
C GLU A 347 0.31 18.91 -13.42
N VAL A 348 1.03 17.79 -13.50
CA VAL A 348 0.49 16.44 -13.40
C VAL A 348 0.56 15.94 -11.94
N ALA A 349 -0.56 15.44 -11.42
CA ALA A 349 -0.61 14.83 -10.09
C ALA A 349 0.22 13.54 -10.05
N PHE A 350 0.93 13.30 -8.94
CA PHE A 350 1.81 12.13 -8.79
C PHE A 350 1.11 10.81 -9.13
N ARG A 351 -0.10 10.55 -8.63
CA ARG A 351 -0.86 9.33 -8.95
C ARG A 351 -1.18 9.12 -10.44
N LYS A 352 -1.12 10.19 -11.26
CA LYS A 352 -1.38 10.13 -12.70
C LYS A 352 -0.09 9.83 -13.48
N SER A 353 1.02 10.45 -13.08
CA SER A 353 2.33 10.22 -13.70
C SER A 353 3.01 8.97 -13.18
N HIS A 354 2.71 8.50 -11.97
CA HIS A 354 3.25 7.31 -11.34
C HIS A 354 2.08 6.40 -10.96
N LYS A 355 1.74 5.50 -11.88
CA LYS A 355 0.69 4.52 -11.67
C LYS A 355 1.33 3.28 -11.08
N MET A 356 1.11 3.07 -9.79
CA MET A 356 1.43 1.78 -9.20
C MET A 356 0.60 0.72 -9.90
N THR A 357 1.30 -0.22 -10.52
CA THR A 357 0.68 -1.40 -11.11
C THR A 357 1.34 -2.66 -10.59
N ASN A 358 2.57 -2.65 -10.06
CA ASN A 358 3.37 -3.86 -9.76
C ASN A 358 3.45 -4.83 -10.97
N LYS A 359 3.30 -4.29 -12.19
CA LYS A 359 3.37 -5.03 -13.44
C LYS A 359 4.83 -5.39 -13.77
N GLY A 360 5.06 -6.59 -14.31
CA GLY A 360 6.38 -7.01 -14.82
C GLY A 360 7.30 -7.72 -13.81
N TYR A 361 6.91 -7.78 -12.53
CA TYR A 361 7.68 -8.46 -11.46
C TYR A 361 6.88 -9.52 -10.71
N THR A 362 5.65 -9.77 -11.11
CA THR A 362 4.99 -11.05 -10.86
C THR A 362 4.50 -11.51 -12.21
N ILE A 363 4.55 -12.80 -12.49
CA ILE A 363 4.13 -13.30 -13.79
C ILE A 363 2.64 -13.00 -14.10
N TYR A 364 1.78 -12.64 -13.12
CA TYR A 364 0.33 -12.64 -13.36
C TYR A 364 -0.60 -11.58 -12.75
N THR A 365 -0.25 -10.64 -11.85
CA THR A 365 -1.20 -9.53 -11.59
C THR A 365 -0.57 -8.26 -11.10
N GLY A 366 -1.04 -7.16 -11.70
CA GLY A 366 -0.89 -5.88 -11.07
C GLY A 366 -1.85 -5.71 -9.88
N PHE A 367 -1.33 -5.23 -8.74
CA PHE A 367 -2.12 -5.03 -7.53
C PHE A 367 -1.73 -3.72 -6.82
N THR A 368 -2.59 -3.23 -5.93
CA THR A 368 -2.50 -1.85 -5.39
C THR A 368 -2.63 -1.72 -3.87
N ASN A 369 -2.57 -2.83 -3.11
CA ASN A 369 -2.75 -2.87 -1.66
C ASN A 369 -1.52 -2.44 -0.84
N GLN A 370 -0.86 -1.36 -1.25
CA GLN A 370 0.24 -0.73 -0.54
C GLN A 370 -0.27 0.40 0.40
N PRO A 371 0.61 1.07 1.16
CA PRO A 371 0.21 2.18 1.99
C PRO A 371 -0.40 3.36 1.22
N GLU A 372 -1.51 3.88 1.75
CA GLU A 372 -2.16 5.05 1.16
C GLU A 372 -1.26 6.29 1.35
N LEU A 373 -0.87 6.88 0.22
CA LEU A 373 -0.13 8.13 0.22
C LEU A 373 -0.99 9.27 0.78
N SER A 374 -0.36 10.16 1.54
CA SER A 374 -0.91 11.48 1.83
C SER A 374 -1.34 12.16 0.53
N LYS A 375 -2.42 12.96 0.54
CA LYS A 375 -2.87 13.69 -0.66
C LYS A 375 -1.83 14.72 -1.13
N GLY A 376 -1.27 15.51 -0.22
CA GLY A 376 -0.29 16.56 -0.55
C GLY A 376 1.14 16.16 -0.17
N LYS A 377 2.11 16.87 -0.77
CA LYS A 377 3.55 16.82 -0.42
C LYS A 377 3.75 17.02 1.08
N TYR A 378 4.74 16.36 1.66
CA TYR A 378 5.07 16.52 3.06
C TYR A 378 5.36 17.99 3.38
N SER A 379 4.90 18.42 4.56
CA SER A 379 5.20 19.74 5.09
C SER A 379 5.82 19.59 6.46
N GLN A 380 7.10 19.95 6.59
CA GLN A 380 7.78 20.08 7.90
C GLN A 380 7.01 21.01 8.85
N ASN A 381 6.19 21.89 8.29
CA ASN A 381 5.40 22.89 8.98
C ASN A 381 3.94 22.46 9.18
N ALA A 382 3.71 21.17 9.44
CA ALA A 382 2.39 20.61 9.69
C ALA A 382 1.98 20.72 11.17
N CYS A 383 0.73 21.06 11.40
CA CYS A 383 0.07 21.02 12.71
C CYS A 383 -1.38 20.59 12.54
N LYS A 384 -1.94 19.91 13.55
CA LYS A 384 -3.36 19.52 13.58
C LYS A 384 -4.14 20.47 14.48
N ILE A 385 -5.19 21.10 13.95
CA ILE A 385 -6.09 21.97 14.72
C ILE A 385 -7.44 21.25 14.84
N VAL A 386 -7.91 21.05 16.07
CA VAL A 386 -9.14 20.32 16.39
C VAL A 386 -10.12 21.25 17.05
N LEU A 387 -11.27 21.48 16.43
CA LEU A 387 -12.38 22.25 17.01
C LEU A 387 -13.17 21.39 17.98
N ALA A 388 -13.55 21.93 19.13
CA ALA A 388 -14.42 21.25 20.09
C ALA A 388 -15.84 21.04 19.52
N LYS A 389 -16.34 22.04 18.78
CA LYS A 389 -17.60 21.99 18.02
C LYS A 389 -17.41 22.72 16.69
N LYS A 390 -18.01 22.19 15.62
CA LYS A 390 -18.00 22.79 14.28
C LYS A 390 -19.19 23.71 14.02
N VAL A 391 -20.27 23.58 14.79
CA VAL A 391 -21.53 24.31 14.62
C VAL A 391 -21.95 24.92 15.95
N TYR A 392 -22.37 26.19 15.94
CA TYR A 392 -22.84 26.93 17.11
C TYR A 392 -24.16 27.65 16.80
N LYS A 393 -25.10 27.68 17.76
CA LYS A 393 -26.35 28.45 17.63
C LYS A 393 -26.10 29.94 17.82
N TYR A 394 -26.85 30.77 17.10
CA TYR A 394 -26.77 32.22 17.19
C TYR A 394 -27.26 32.75 18.55
N THR A 395 -26.37 33.43 19.26
CA THR A 395 -26.62 33.97 20.60
C THR A 395 -26.82 35.48 20.64
N GLY A 396 -26.59 36.19 19.52
CA GLY A 396 -26.53 37.65 19.50
C GLY A 396 -25.19 38.25 19.96
N LYS A 397 -24.31 37.44 20.57
CA LYS A 397 -22.96 37.84 21.03
C LYS A 397 -21.87 37.23 20.16
N LYS A 398 -20.62 37.71 20.32
CA LYS A 398 -19.45 37.12 19.64
C LYS A 398 -19.17 35.70 20.18
N ILE A 399 -19.06 34.72 19.30
CA ILE A 399 -18.75 33.32 19.60
C ILE A 399 -17.25 33.08 19.47
N LYS A 400 -16.61 32.56 20.51
CA LYS A 400 -15.19 32.15 20.48
C LYS A 400 -15.13 30.62 20.50
N ALA A 401 -15.19 30.00 19.32
CA ALA A 401 -15.12 28.55 19.20
C ALA A 401 -13.82 28.00 19.82
N ALA A 402 -13.96 26.99 20.68
CA ALA A 402 -12.84 26.35 21.36
C ALA A 402 -12.11 25.37 20.44
N PHE A 403 -10.79 25.29 20.58
CA PHE A 403 -9.95 24.39 19.78
C PHE A 403 -8.67 24.00 20.51
N LYS A 404 -8.09 22.88 20.08
CA LYS A 404 -6.75 22.40 20.47
C LYS A 404 -5.84 22.38 19.26
N VAL A 405 -4.55 22.64 19.47
CA VAL A 405 -3.54 22.62 18.41
C VAL A 405 -2.47 21.61 18.79
N TYR A 406 -2.13 20.72 17.87
CA TYR A 406 -1.13 19.67 18.06
C TYR A 406 -0.02 19.83 17.01
N ASP A 407 1.21 19.58 17.41
CA ASP A 407 2.33 19.50 16.48
C ASP A 407 2.35 18.17 15.72
N LYS A 408 3.34 17.99 14.83
CA LYS A 408 3.50 16.77 14.03
C LYS A 408 3.60 15.50 14.89
N LYS A 409 4.10 15.60 16.13
CA LYS A 409 4.24 14.47 17.08
C LYS A 409 3.00 14.29 17.97
N LYS A 410 1.85 14.83 17.56
CA LYS A 410 0.59 14.82 18.32
C LYS A 410 0.68 15.48 19.71
N LYS A 411 1.73 16.27 19.99
CA LYS A 411 1.87 16.98 21.28
C LYS A 411 1.10 18.28 21.26
N LEU A 412 0.39 18.58 22.36
CA LEU A 412 -0.38 19.82 22.49
C LEU A 412 0.54 21.04 22.45
N ILE A 413 0.32 21.93 21.47
CA ILE A 413 0.98 23.22 21.38
C ILE A 413 0.31 24.17 22.39
N LYS A 414 1.06 24.63 23.39
CA LYS A 414 0.56 25.54 24.43
C LYS A 414 0.19 26.92 23.84
N ARG A 415 -0.84 27.58 24.40
CA ARG A 415 -1.36 28.89 23.96
C ARG A 415 -0.30 29.99 23.81
N LYS A 416 0.80 29.92 24.59
CA LYS A 416 1.94 30.84 24.49
C LYS A 416 2.69 30.80 23.16
N PHE A 417 2.46 29.79 22.32
CA PHE A 417 3.11 29.61 21.02
C PHE A 417 2.27 30.06 19.82
N TYR A 418 1.11 30.67 20.03
CA TYR A 418 0.34 31.27 18.94
C TYR A 418 -0.48 32.47 19.42
N LYS A 419 -0.92 33.32 18.49
CA LYS A 419 -1.93 34.35 18.66
C LYS A 419 -3.19 33.92 17.92
N VAL A 420 -4.36 34.27 18.45
CA VAL A 420 -5.66 33.87 17.90
C VAL A 420 -6.46 35.12 17.58
N LYS A 421 -7.02 35.21 16.38
CA LYS A 421 -8.01 36.21 15.99
C LYS A 421 -9.27 35.50 15.50
N TYR A 422 -10.42 36.12 15.74
CA TYR A 422 -11.70 35.64 15.24
C TYR A 422 -12.29 36.68 14.29
N LYS A 423 -12.85 36.24 13.18
CA LYS A 423 -13.58 37.07 12.21
C LYS A 423 -14.94 36.44 11.92
N ASN A 424 -15.93 37.28 11.59
CA ASN A 424 -17.29 36.86 11.25
C ASN A 424 -17.95 35.99 12.33
N ASN A 425 -17.62 36.22 13.60
CA ASN A 425 -17.98 35.34 14.70
C ASN A 425 -19.20 35.81 15.52
N LYS A 426 -20.02 36.72 14.99
CA LYS A 426 -21.25 37.21 15.65
C LYS A 426 -22.51 36.77 14.91
N LYS A 427 -22.66 37.20 13.65
CA LYS A 427 -23.84 36.90 12.82
C LYS A 427 -23.80 35.45 12.30
N CYS A 428 -24.97 34.86 12.01
CA CYS A 428 -25.08 33.55 11.33
C CYS A 428 -24.23 33.48 10.06
N GLY A 429 -23.68 32.31 9.74
CA GLY A 429 -22.77 32.07 8.61
C GLY A 429 -21.44 31.46 9.06
N ARG A 430 -20.45 31.47 8.16
CA ARG A 430 -19.12 30.91 8.43
C ARG A 430 -18.25 31.91 9.21
N GLY A 431 -17.89 31.53 10.43
CA GLY A 431 -16.88 32.17 11.26
C GLY A 431 -15.47 31.65 10.96
N GLU A 432 -14.46 32.51 11.14
CA GLU A 432 -13.06 32.20 10.92
C GLU A 432 -12.26 32.36 12.22
N ILE A 433 -11.38 31.40 12.49
CA ILE A 433 -10.32 31.48 13.50
C ILE A 433 -8.99 31.56 12.76
N THR A 434 -8.25 32.64 12.98
CA THR A 434 -6.90 32.84 12.46
C THR A 434 -5.89 32.55 13.58
N ILE A 435 -5.00 31.59 13.36
CA ILE A 435 -3.97 31.17 14.32
C ILE A 435 -2.60 31.56 13.74
N LYS A 436 -1.96 32.55 14.35
CA LYS A 436 -0.61 33.01 13.98
C LYS A 436 0.40 32.44 14.96
N PHE A 437 1.19 31.46 14.54
CA PHE A 437 2.18 30.80 15.40
C PHE A 437 3.39 31.71 15.69
N LYS A 438 4.04 31.49 16.84
CA LYS A 438 5.18 32.25 17.37
C LYS A 438 6.19 31.36 18.09
N GLY A 439 7.36 31.94 18.41
CA GLY A 439 8.47 31.23 19.05
C GLY A 439 8.93 30.06 18.20
N LYS A 440 9.20 28.92 18.85
CA LYS A 440 9.67 27.68 18.18
C LYS A 440 8.71 27.10 17.12
N TYR A 441 7.48 27.62 17.01
CA TYR A 441 6.49 27.21 16.01
C TYR A 441 6.23 28.27 14.92
N LYS A 442 7.05 29.34 14.84
CA LYS A 442 6.89 30.44 13.86
C LYS A 442 6.85 29.94 12.41
N ASN A 443 7.56 28.86 12.11
CA ASN A 443 7.61 28.18 10.81
C ASN A 443 6.27 27.55 10.37
N LEU A 444 5.33 27.29 11.30
CA LEU A 444 3.97 26.81 10.95
C LEU A 444 3.14 27.82 10.15
N LYS A 445 3.61 29.08 10.01
CA LYS A 445 2.93 30.21 9.35
C LYS A 445 1.52 30.42 9.91
N THR A 446 0.72 31.30 9.31
CA THR A 446 -0.66 31.53 9.75
C THR A 446 -1.56 30.40 9.24
N LYS A 447 -2.41 29.84 10.11
CA LYS A 447 -3.45 28.86 9.74
C LYS A 447 -4.84 29.44 9.99
N LYS A 448 -5.80 29.03 9.15
CA LYS A 448 -7.21 29.41 9.28
C LYS A 448 -8.06 28.15 9.46
N VAL A 449 -8.98 28.19 10.41
CA VAL A 449 -10.00 27.15 10.58
C VAL A 449 -11.37 27.80 10.71
N TYR A 450 -12.41 27.05 10.36
CA TYR A 450 -13.76 27.58 10.19
C TYR A 450 -14.76 26.83 11.04
N PHE A 451 -15.75 27.55 11.55
CA PHE A 451 -16.92 27.01 12.22
C PHE A 451 -18.17 27.72 11.69
N ASP A 452 -19.31 27.06 11.78
CA ASP A 452 -20.57 27.60 11.28
C ASP A 452 -21.42 28.11 12.46
N ILE A 453 -21.99 29.30 12.30
CA ILE A 453 -22.98 29.89 13.22
C ILE A 453 -24.35 29.75 12.54
N VAL A 454 -25.23 28.95 13.14
CA VAL A 454 -26.57 28.67 12.62
C VAL A 454 -27.63 29.50 13.34
N PRO A 455 -28.77 29.84 12.68
CA PRO A 455 -29.84 30.59 13.32
C PRO A 455 -30.48 29.82 14.49
N ARG A 456 -31.29 30.52 15.29
CA ARG A 456 -32.09 29.89 16.36
C ARG A 456 -33.15 28.99 15.75
N THR A 457 -33.39 27.85 16.38
CA THR A 457 -34.45 26.91 15.99
C THR A 457 -35.80 27.61 15.95
N GLY A 458 -36.57 27.39 14.90
CA GLY A 458 -37.93 27.88 14.78
C GLY A 458 -38.89 27.02 15.59
N SER A 459 -40.14 27.46 15.67
CA SER A 459 -41.21 26.69 16.30
C SER A 459 -42.51 26.87 15.53
N ILE A 460 -43.30 25.81 15.48
CA ILE A 460 -44.67 25.84 14.98
C ILE A 460 -45.53 26.47 16.08
N ASP A 461 -46.40 27.40 15.68
CA ASP A 461 -47.38 28.05 16.55
C ASP A 461 -48.66 27.22 16.59
N SER A 462 -49.21 26.91 15.42
CA SER A 462 -50.39 26.05 15.27
C SER A 462 -50.37 25.31 13.93
N ILE A 463 -51.14 24.22 13.86
CA ILE A 463 -51.39 23.46 12.64
C ILE A 463 -52.90 23.28 12.52
N MET A 464 -53.48 23.77 11.43
CA MET A 464 -54.90 23.65 11.15
C MET A 464 -55.09 22.69 9.96
N PRO A 465 -55.74 21.53 10.15
CA PRO A 465 -55.98 20.57 9.07
C PRO A 465 -57.09 21.06 8.12
N PHE A 466 -56.91 20.78 6.84
CA PHE A 466 -57.84 21.06 5.75
C PHE A 466 -57.93 19.83 4.84
N LYS A 467 -58.87 19.85 3.87
CA LYS A 467 -59.00 18.77 2.90
C LYS A 467 -57.66 18.52 2.20
N ASN A 468 -57.10 17.32 2.41
CA ASN A 468 -55.83 16.89 1.81
C ASN A 468 -54.64 17.85 2.04
N SER A 469 -54.68 18.68 3.10
CA SER A 469 -53.68 19.72 3.35
C SER A 469 -53.64 20.15 4.82
N ALA A 470 -52.61 20.90 5.20
CA ALA A 470 -52.53 21.52 6.52
C ALA A 470 -51.96 22.93 6.42
N TYR A 471 -52.62 23.89 7.04
CA TYR A 471 -52.10 25.24 7.19
C TYR A 471 -51.22 25.32 8.44
N VAL A 472 -49.94 25.66 8.26
CA VAL A 472 -48.94 25.63 9.33
C VAL A 472 -48.53 27.05 9.66
N LYS A 473 -48.85 27.52 10.87
CA LYS A 473 -48.45 28.82 11.39
C LYS A 473 -47.16 28.69 12.20
N LEU A 474 -46.23 29.62 12.02
CA LEU A 474 -44.89 29.63 12.58
C LEU A 474 -44.68 30.83 13.50
N LYS A 475 -43.92 30.63 14.58
CA LYS A 475 -43.44 31.78 15.39
C LYS A 475 -42.32 32.51 14.66
N SER A 476 -42.40 33.84 14.61
CA SER A 476 -41.42 34.68 13.93
C SER A 476 -40.04 34.62 14.60
N VAL A 477 -38.98 34.45 13.82
CA VAL A 477 -37.59 34.40 14.27
C VAL A 477 -36.79 35.50 13.58
N LYS A 478 -36.38 36.51 14.34
CA LYS A 478 -35.64 37.66 13.80
C LYS A 478 -34.31 37.23 13.17
N GLY A 479 -34.00 37.82 12.01
CA GLY A 479 -32.69 37.69 11.35
C GLY A 479 -32.48 36.41 10.53
N VAL A 480 -33.54 35.65 10.23
CA VAL A 480 -33.49 34.48 9.34
C VAL A 480 -33.84 34.86 7.90
N SER A 481 -33.43 34.05 6.94
CA SER A 481 -33.80 34.18 5.52
C SER A 481 -35.10 33.43 5.18
N GLY A 482 -35.53 32.52 6.05
CA GLY A 482 -36.76 31.76 5.90
C GLY A 482 -36.80 30.54 6.81
N TYR A 483 -37.80 29.71 6.56
CA TYR A 483 -38.08 28.48 7.27
C TYR A 483 -38.13 27.30 6.31
N GLU A 484 -37.91 26.12 6.86
CA GLU A 484 -38.11 24.86 6.17
C GLU A 484 -38.96 23.98 7.07
N ILE A 485 -40.18 23.70 6.61
CA ILE A 485 -41.12 22.79 7.27
C ILE A 485 -40.91 21.42 6.62
N LYS A 486 -40.73 20.42 7.47
CA LYS A 486 -40.72 19.03 7.05
C LYS A 486 -41.94 18.34 7.64
N CYS A 487 -42.72 17.67 6.80
CA CYS A 487 -43.87 16.88 7.22
C CYS A 487 -43.74 15.43 6.75
N SER A 488 -44.33 14.48 7.48
CA SER A 488 -44.33 13.07 7.15
C SER A 488 -45.42 12.33 7.93
N SER A 489 -46.00 11.28 7.35
CA SER A 489 -46.84 10.32 8.08
C SER A 489 -46.01 9.37 8.95
N ASP A 490 -44.67 9.40 8.83
CA ASP A 490 -43.73 8.61 9.63
C ASP A 490 -42.94 9.53 10.58
N LEU A 491 -43.01 9.24 11.89
CA LEU A 491 -42.31 9.99 12.95
C LEU A 491 -40.79 10.09 12.74
N SER A 492 -40.18 9.17 11.99
CA SER A 492 -38.74 9.20 11.68
C SER A 492 -38.37 10.19 10.57
N PHE A 493 -39.35 10.72 9.83
CA PHE A 493 -39.18 11.62 8.69
C PHE A 493 -38.19 11.08 7.64
N LYS A 494 -38.27 9.78 7.32
CA LYS A 494 -37.51 9.17 6.22
C LYS A 494 -37.77 9.93 4.92
N ARG A 495 -36.77 10.00 4.04
CA ARG A 495 -36.83 10.82 2.82
C ARG A 495 -38.03 10.46 1.93
N ALA A 496 -38.30 9.16 1.74
CA ALA A 496 -39.38 8.66 0.88
C ALA A 496 -40.79 9.01 1.40
N SER A 497 -40.97 9.15 2.72
CA SER A 497 -42.26 9.43 3.36
C SER A 497 -42.41 10.90 3.77
N SER A 498 -41.47 11.77 3.39
CA SER A 498 -41.42 13.15 3.89
C SER A 498 -41.47 14.19 2.79
N LYS A 499 -42.32 15.21 2.99
CA LYS A 499 -42.40 16.40 2.16
C LYS A 499 -41.71 17.57 2.87
N THR A 500 -41.07 18.44 2.09
CA THR A 500 -40.36 19.62 2.59
C THR A 500 -40.84 20.87 1.89
N VAL A 501 -41.26 21.88 2.65
CA VAL A 501 -41.76 23.17 2.15
C VAL A 501 -40.84 24.29 2.65
N THR A 502 -40.40 25.17 1.75
CA THR A 502 -39.59 26.34 2.09
C THR A 502 -40.46 27.59 2.19
N VAL A 503 -40.39 28.29 3.30
CA VAL A 503 -41.15 29.53 3.56
C VAL A 503 -40.19 30.72 3.60
N LYS A 504 -40.52 31.82 2.90
CA LYS A 504 -39.70 33.05 2.87
C LYS A 504 -39.80 33.82 4.19
N LYS A 505 -38.80 34.66 4.52
CA LYS A 505 -38.69 35.33 5.84
C LYS A 505 -39.94 36.10 6.31
N ASN A 506 -40.75 36.64 5.39
CA ASN A 506 -41.90 37.49 5.71
C ASN A 506 -43.21 36.69 5.85
N ALA A 507 -43.24 35.44 5.41
CA ALA A 507 -44.38 34.56 5.58
C ALA A 507 -44.26 33.86 6.93
N THR A 508 -45.26 34.07 7.80
CA THR A 508 -45.38 33.40 9.10
C THR A 508 -46.27 32.17 9.04
N ASP A 509 -46.74 31.81 7.86
CA ASP A 509 -47.60 30.68 7.61
C ASP A 509 -47.40 30.15 6.18
N THR A 510 -47.88 28.93 5.94
CA THR A 510 -47.94 28.33 4.60
C THR A 510 -48.95 27.19 4.59
N LEU A 511 -49.57 26.96 3.44
CA LEU A 511 -50.30 25.74 3.18
C LEU A 511 -49.33 24.61 2.79
N VAL A 512 -49.51 23.43 3.38
CA VAL A 512 -48.82 22.20 3.01
C VAL A 512 -49.83 21.24 2.39
N GLU A 513 -49.79 21.11 1.07
CA GLU A 513 -50.78 20.35 0.29
C GLU A 513 -50.35 18.90 0.04
N GLY A 514 -51.21 18.10 -0.60
CA GLY A 514 -50.89 16.73 -1.03
C GLY A 514 -50.72 15.77 0.14
N LEU A 515 -51.51 15.97 1.19
CA LEU A 515 -51.60 15.09 2.35
C LEU A 515 -52.85 14.21 2.20
N GLU A 516 -52.83 13.02 2.78
CA GLU A 516 -53.96 12.10 2.72
C GLU A 516 -54.94 12.35 3.88
N SER A 517 -56.22 12.53 3.56
CA SER A 517 -57.31 12.68 4.55
C SER A 517 -57.39 11.44 5.46
N GLY A 518 -57.74 11.65 6.73
CA GLY A 518 -57.82 10.62 7.76
C GLY A 518 -56.47 10.13 8.30
N LYS A 519 -55.33 10.50 7.69
CA LYS A 519 -54.00 10.12 8.18
C LYS A 519 -53.42 11.14 9.16
N THR A 520 -52.67 10.66 10.15
CA THR A 520 -51.85 11.51 11.02
C THR A 520 -50.56 11.90 10.30
N TYR A 521 -50.27 13.21 10.28
CA TYR A 521 -49.00 13.74 9.81
C TYR A 521 -48.26 14.46 10.93
N HIS A 522 -46.94 14.30 10.93
CA HIS A 522 -46.00 14.89 11.85
C HIS A 522 -45.25 16.02 11.17
N PHE A 523 -45.15 17.17 11.83
CA PHE A 523 -44.53 18.38 11.32
C PHE A 523 -43.40 18.81 12.24
N ARG A 524 -42.34 19.34 11.64
CA ARG A 524 -41.28 20.05 12.36
C ARG A 524 -40.72 21.16 11.47
N VAL A 525 -40.25 22.22 12.09
CA VAL A 525 -39.72 23.39 11.38
C VAL A 525 -38.28 23.68 11.77
N ARG A 526 -37.47 24.12 10.82
CA ARG A 526 -36.16 24.72 11.08
C ARG A 526 -36.06 26.06 10.38
N THR A 527 -35.21 26.95 10.90
CA THR A 527 -34.90 28.21 10.23
C THR A 527 -33.63 28.07 9.43
N TYR A 528 -33.43 28.97 8.45
CA TYR A 528 -32.16 29.08 7.76
C TYR A 528 -31.76 30.52 7.49
N VAL A 529 -30.46 30.75 7.37
CA VAL A 529 -29.88 31.99 6.82
C VAL A 529 -29.13 31.66 5.53
N LYS A 530 -29.42 32.40 4.46
CA LYS A 530 -28.69 32.28 3.18
C LYS A 530 -27.58 33.32 3.13
N LYS A 531 -26.33 32.88 2.94
CA LYS A 531 -25.15 33.73 2.73
C LYS A 531 -24.28 33.16 1.63
N ASN A 532 -23.96 33.98 0.62
CA ASN A 532 -23.13 33.61 -0.52
C ASN A 532 -23.59 32.29 -1.17
N GLY A 533 -24.88 32.18 -1.49
CA GLY A 533 -25.48 30.97 -2.05
C GLY A 533 -25.72 29.81 -1.06
N LYS A 534 -24.97 29.70 0.04
CA LYS A 534 -25.11 28.62 1.04
C LYS A 534 -26.19 28.91 2.09
N ARG A 535 -27.02 27.92 2.42
CA ARG A 535 -27.94 27.94 3.56
C ARG A 535 -27.29 27.37 4.83
N TYR A 536 -27.44 28.07 5.94
CA TYR A 536 -27.04 27.64 7.28
C TYR A 536 -28.32 27.37 8.08
N TYR A 537 -28.57 26.09 8.36
CA TYR A 537 -29.80 25.62 8.97
C TYR A 537 -29.66 25.49 10.49
N SER A 538 -30.69 25.87 11.23
CA SER A 538 -30.84 25.45 12.62
C SER A 538 -31.12 23.94 12.70
N ASP A 539 -31.10 23.41 13.93
CA ASP A 539 -31.77 22.15 14.22
C ASP A 539 -33.28 22.29 13.92
N TYR A 540 -33.95 21.16 13.71
CA TYR A 540 -35.41 21.13 13.67
C TYR A 540 -36.02 21.36 15.06
N SER A 541 -37.22 21.90 15.09
CA SER A 541 -38.08 22.00 16.27
C SER A 541 -38.48 20.61 16.77
N ASN A 542 -39.11 20.59 17.94
CA ASN A 542 -39.92 19.45 18.36
C ASN A 542 -41.00 19.15 17.32
N VAL A 543 -41.46 17.90 17.33
CA VAL A 543 -42.46 17.39 16.39
C VAL A 543 -43.85 17.69 16.89
N SER A 544 -44.74 18.12 16.00
CA SER A 544 -46.17 18.34 16.25
C SER A 544 -46.99 17.47 15.29
N GLY A 545 -47.95 16.71 15.81
CA GLY A 545 -48.81 15.83 15.02
C GLY A 545 -50.21 16.40 14.83
N VAL A 546 -50.86 16.11 13.70
CA VAL A 546 -52.26 16.44 13.44
C VAL A 546 -52.88 15.39 12.49
N VAL A 547 -54.17 15.11 12.64
CA VAL A 547 -54.96 14.30 11.70
C VAL A 547 -55.45 15.21 10.56
N ILE A 548 -55.27 14.79 9.31
CA ILE A 548 -55.66 15.58 8.14
C ILE A 548 -57.14 15.34 7.82
N ASN A 549 -57.85 16.41 7.46
CA ASN A 549 -59.26 16.38 7.08
C ASN A 549 -59.46 15.90 5.64
#